data_AF-A0A1D3RP87-F1
#
_entry.id   AF-A0A1D3RP87-F1
#
_cell.length_a   1.000
_cell.length_b   1.000
_cell.length_c   1.000
_cell.angle_alpha   90.00
_cell.angle_beta   90.00
_cell.angle_gamma   90.00
#
_symmetry.space_group_name_H-M   'P 1'
#
loop_
_entity.id
_entity.type
_entity.pdbx_description
1 polymer ?
#
loop_
_entity_poly.entity_id
_entity_poly.type
_entity_poly.pdbx_seq_one_letter_code
_entity_poly.pdbx_strand_id
1 'polypeptide(L)'
;MGKERGGLGIEDIGQESSIDLEGAISSSKTHKTPTAAIETEIKAASEKAGFPSRQGRTKRIKPKSPYTIQSNLKTRAGVKELFQEVGARLGVFDQETFEKALFALLEKEKMQDLEAELRELIK
;
A
#
# COMPACT_ATOMS: atom_id res chain seq x y z
N MET A 1 -41.72 17.84 27.31
CA MET A 1 -41.33 16.94 28.41
C MET A 1 -40.13 16.13 27.94
N GLY A 2 -38.94 16.38 28.50
CA GLY A 2 -37.73 15.64 28.14
C GLY A 2 -37.73 14.29 28.84
N LYS A 3 -37.50 13.20 28.10
CA LYS A 3 -37.24 11.88 28.69
C LYS A 3 -35.90 11.95 29.43
N GLU A 4 -35.94 11.77 30.74
CA GLU A 4 -34.74 11.62 31.55
C GLU A 4 -33.96 10.40 31.07
N ARG A 5 -32.67 10.59 30.83
CA ARG A 5 -31.75 9.50 30.48
C ARG A 5 -31.60 8.64 31.73
N GLY A 6 -32.10 7.39 31.69
CA GLY A 6 -31.85 6.42 32.76
C GLY A 6 -30.34 6.23 32.91
N GLY A 7 -29.79 6.64 34.05
CA GLY A 7 -28.39 6.38 34.40
C GLY A 7 -28.14 4.88 34.56
N LEU A 8 -26.91 4.43 34.31
CA LEU A 8 -26.52 3.00 34.33
C LEU A 8 -26.49 2.37 35.74
N GLY A 9 -27.14 2.96 36.76
CA GLY A 9 -27.27 2.37 38.10
C GLY A 9 -25.94 2.04 38.78
N ILE A 10 -24.87 2.76 38.46
CA ILE A 10 -23.50 2.48 38.95
C ILE A 10 -23.33 2.99 40.40
N GLU A 11 -24.25 3.81 40.89
CA GLU A 11 -24.20 4.46 42.22
C GLU A 11 -24.42 3.47 43.38
N ASP A 12 -25.04 2.32 43.13
CA ASP A 12 -25.27 1.25 44.12
C ASP A 12 -24.14 0.21 44.18
N ILE A 13 -23.08 0.36 43.36
CA ILE A 13 -21.87 -0.46 43.47
C ILE A 13 -21.03 0.10 44.62
N GLY A 14 -21.57 -0.05 45.83
CA GLY A 14 -20.89 0.21 47.08
C GLY A 14 -19.56 -0.55 47.13
N GLN A 15 -18.65 -0.01 47.94
CA GLN A 15 -17.25 -0.41 48.18
C GLN A 15 -17.01 -1.88 48.60
N GLU A 16 -18.01 -2.76 48.47
CA GLU A 16 -18.05 -4.13 48.98
C GLU A 16 -18.16 -5.20 47.88
N SER A 17 -18.47 -4.81 46.65
CA SER A 17 -18.41 -5.72 45.49
C SER A 17 -17.12 -5.49 44.70
N SER A 18 -16.00 -5.93 45.27
CA SER A 18 -14.78 -6.11 44.50
C SER A 18 -15.11 -7.06 43.34
N ILE A 19 -15.11 -6.52 42.12
CA ILE A 19 -15.34 -7.31 40.90
C ILE A 19 -14.18 -8.31 40.83
N ASP A 20 -14.48 -9.59 41.04
CA ASP A 20 -13.49 -10.65 40.94
C ASP A 20 -13.08 -10.82 39.46
N LEU A 21 -12.00 -10.15 39.11
CA LEU A 21 -11.38 -10.17 37.79
C LEU A 21 -10.38 -11.33 37.66
N GLU A 22 -10.14 -12.13 38.71
CA GLU A 22 -9.06 -13.13 38.73
C GLU A 22 -9.29 -14.23 37.68
N GLY A 23 -10.54 -14.60 37.43
CA GLY A 23 -10.94 -15.51 36.35
C GLY A 23 -10.80 -14.93 34.93
N ALA A 24 -10.89 -13.60 34.79
CA ALA A 24 -10.71 -12.94 33.49
C ALA A 24 -9.22 -12.79 33.14
N ILE A 25 -8.36 -12.56 34.13
CA ILE A 25 -6.91 -12.34 33.95
C ILE A 25 -6.17 -13.67 33.68
N SER A 26 -6.63 -14.77 34.28
CA SER A 26 -6.01 -16.09 34.16
C SER A 26 -6.24 -16.79 32.81
N SER A 27 -7.22 -16.34 32.02
CA SER A 27 -7.53 -16.90 30.70
C SER A 27 -6.85 -16.16 29.55
N SER A 28 -5.58 -15.79 29.72
CA SER A 28 -4.75 -15.38 28.57
C SER A 28 -4.49 -16.60 27.69
N LYS A 29 -5.49 -16.96 26.88
CA LYS A 29 -5.33 -17.92 25.80
C LYS A 29 -4.24 -17.34 24.91
N THR A 30 -3.07 -17.96 24.93
CA THR A 30 -2.03 -17.69 23.95
C THR A 30 -2.64 -17.98 22.59
N HIS A 31 -3.05 -16.91 21.90
CA HIS A 31 -3.55 -17.01 20.56
C HIS A 31 -2.39 -17.52 19.70
N LYS A 32 -2.39 -18.82 19.43
CA LYS A 32 -1.45 -19.42 18.49
C LYS A 32 -1.67 -18.74 17.15
N THR A 33 -0.62 -18.16 16.61
CA THR A 33 -0.65 -17.68 15.24
C THR A 33 -1.02 -18.88 14.34
N PRO A 34 -2.05 -18.75 13.50
CA PRO A 34 -2.44 -19.82 12.59
C PRO A 34 -1.24 -20.17 11.71
N THR A 35 -1.03 -21.47 11.49
CA THR A 35 -0.05 -21.92 10.50
C THR A 35 -0.50 -21.52 9.10
N ALA A 36 0.45 -21.37 8.17
CA ALA A 36 0.15 -20.89 6.81
C ALA A 36 -0.95 -21.70 6.09
N ALA A 37 -1.05 -23.01 6.36
CA ALA A 37 -2.13 -23.85 5.83
C ALA A 37 -3.53 -23.42 6.33
N ILE A 38 -3.66 -23.15 7.63
CA ILE A 38 -4.91 -22.71 8.26
C ILE A 38 -5.31 -21.33 7.72
N GLU A 39 -4.34 -20.43 7.50
CA GLU A 39 -4.61 -19.13 6.91
C GLU A 39 -5.18 -19.23 5.48
N THR A 40 -4.72 -20.18 4.68
CA THR A 40 -5.25 -20.38 3.32
C THR A 40 -6.68 -20.91 3.33
N GLU A 41 -7.01 -21.82 4.25
CA GLU A 41 -8.37 -22.35 4.41
C GLU A 41 -9.35 -21.26 4.88
N ILE A 42 -8.92 -20.43 5.84
CA ILE A 42 -9.73 -19.29 6.32
C ILE A 42 -9.98 -18.30 5.19
N LYS A 43 -8.97 -18.00 4.36
CA LYS A 43 -9.14 -17.12 3.18
C LYS A 43 -10.16 -17.70 2.20
N ALA A 44 -10.03 -18.97 1.83
CA ALA A 44 -10.96 -19.64 0.92
C ALA A 44 -12.40 -19.67 1.47
N ALA A 45 -12.57 -19.94 2.76
CA ALA A 45 -13.88 -19.92 3.41
C ALA A 45 -14.49 -18.50 3.44
N SER A 46 -13.66 -17.48 3.71
CA SER A 46 -14.10 -16.08 3.74
C SER A 46 -14.54 -15.55 2.38
N GLU A 47 -13.82 -15.93 1.31
CA GLU A 47 -14.19 -15.60 -0.07
C GLU A 47 -15.52 -16.26 -0.45
N LYS A 48 -15.71 -17.53 -0.09
CA LYS A 48 -16.98 -18.25 -0.32
C LYS A 48 -18.16 -17.61 0.44
N ALA A 49 -17.90 -17.02 1.60
CA ALA A 49 -18.89 -16.29 2.40
C ALA A 49 -19.10 -14.84 1.94
N GLY A 50 -18.44 -14.39 0.87
CA GLY A 50 -18.59 -13.04 0.34
C GLY A 50 -17.84 -11.96 1.11
N PHE A 51 -16.85 -12.34 1.93
CA PHE A 51 -15.96 -11.43 2.64
C PHE A 51 -14.58 -11.40 1.95
N PRO A 52 -14.40 -10.60 0.89
CA PRO A 52 -13.10 -10.46 0.25
C PRO A 52 -12.09 -9.83 1.21
N SER A 53 -10.87 -10.36 1.22
CA SER A 53 -9.77 -9.83 2.02
C SER A 53 -9.50 -8.36 1.67
N ARG A 54 -9.46 -7.50 2.70
CA ARG A 54 -9.07 -6.08 2.59
C ARG A 54 -7.57 -5.86 2.70
N GLN A 55 -6.75 -6.92 2.64
CA GLN A 55 -5.29 -6.75 2.64
C GLN A 55 -4.92 -5.81 1.49
N GLY A 56 -4.25 -4.70 1.83
CA GLY A 56 -3.76 -3.76 0.83
C GLY A 56 -2.87 -4.53 -0.14
N ARG A 57 -3.16 -4.42 -1.44
CA ARG A 57 -2.26 -4.94 -2.48
C ARG A 57 -0.86 -4.46 -2.13
N THR A 58 0.10 -5.38 -2.02
CA THR A 58 1.50 -5.06 -1.80
C THR A 58 1.90 -4.05 -2.88
N LYS A 59 2.01 -2.78 -2.49
CA LYS A 59 2.46 -1.74 -3.40
C LYS A 59 3.89 -2.13 -3.75
N ARG A 60 4.12 -2.33 -5.04
CA ARG A 60 5.44 -2.65 -5.58
C ARG A 60 6.42 -1.60 -5.05
N ILE A 61 7.31 -2.01 -4.14
CA ILE A 61 8.24 -1.09 -3.48
C ILE A 61 9.23 -0.65 -4.55
N LYS A 62 9.06 0.59 -5.01
CA LYS A 62 9.95 1.16 -6.02
C LYS A 62 11.29 1.51 -5.37
N PRO A 63 12.41 1.26 -6.06
CA PRO A 63 13.68 1.83 -5.64
C PRO A 63 13.55 3.36 -5.72
N LYS A 64 13.94 4.07 -4.65
CA LYS A 64 13.89 5.54 -4.62
C LYS A 64 15.04 6.07 -5.45
N SER A 65 14.74 6.83 -6.51
CA SER A 65 15.77 7.56 -7.23
C SER A 65 16.40 8.63 -6.31
N PRO A 66 17.69 8.95 -6.49
CA PRO A 66 18.36 10.03 -5.77
C PRO A 66 17.81 11.42 -6.15
N TYR A 67 17.16 11.55 -7.31
CA TYR A 67 16.51 12.79 -7.75
C TYR A 67 15.06 12.87 -7.29
N THR A 68 14.71 13.99 -6.67
CA THR A 68 13.43 14.28 -6.03
C THR A 68 12.40 14.92 -6.97
N ILE A 69 12.75 15.20 -8.22
CA ILE A 69 11.88 15.93 -9.16
C ILE A 69 10.85 14.95 -9.73
N GLN A 70 9.59 15.10 -9.29
CA GLN A 70 8.48 14.36 -9.86
C GLN A 70 8.22 14.84 -11.29
N SER A 71 8.34 13.94 -12.27
CA SER A 71 7.80 14.16 -13.61
C SER A 71 6.27 14.19 -13.55
N ASN A 72 5.70 15.39 -13.61
CA ASN A 72 4.26 15.65 -13.60
C ASN A 72 3.67 15.64 -15.02
N LEU A 73 4.09 14.70 -15.86
CA LEU A 73 3.59 14.59 -17.23
C LEU A 73 2.13 14.11 -17.23
N LYS A 74 1.22 14.87 -17.84
CA LYS A 74 -0.16 14.44 -18.06
C LYS A 74 -0.18 13.41 -19.18
N THR A 75 -0.55 12.18 -18.86
CA THR A 75 -0.62 11.06 -19.80
C THR A 75 -2.01 10.42 -19.76
N ARG A 76 -2.33 9.60 -20.78
CA ARG A 76 -3.57 8.82 -20.79
C ARG A 76 -3.53 7.76 -19.67
N ALA A 77 -4.71 7.37 -19.19
CA ALA A 77 -4.83 6.28 -18.22
C ALA A 77 -4.15 4.99 -18.76
N GLY A 78 -3.44 4.25 -17.91
CA GLY A 78 -2.71 3.03 -18.30
C GLY A 78 -1.28 3.28 -18.81
N VAL A 79 -0.97 4.46 -19.34
CA VAL A 79 0.35 4.76 -19.91
C VAL A 79 1.42 4.81 -18.82
N LYS A 80 1.08 5.36 -17.65
CA LYS A 80 1.99 5.46 -16.52
C LYS A 80 2.36 4.08 -15.96
N GLU A 81 1.41 3.15 -15.93
CA GLU A 81 1.62 1.78 -15.50
C GLU A 81 2.53 1.03 -16.49
N LEU A 82 2.26 1.15 -17.79
CA LEU A 82 3.10 0.56 -18.83
C LEU A 82 4.53 1.08 -18.79
N PHE A 83 4.70 2.40 -18.65
CA PHE A 83 6.01 3.02 -18.56
C PHE A 83 6.82 2.49 -17.37
N GLN A 84 6.18 2.34 -16.20
CA GLN A 84 6.81 1.76 -15.02
C GLN A 84 7.14 0.28 -15.19
N GLU A 85 6.30 -0.46 -15.93
CA GLU A 85 6.57 -1.86 -16.23
C GLU A 85 7.79 -2.02 -17.13
N VAL A 86 7.94 -1.15 -18.15
CA VAL A 86 9.12 -1.10 -19.01
C VAL A 86 10.38 -0.83 -18.20
N GLY A 87 10.40 0.22 -17.38
CA GLY A 87 11.55 0.55 -16.53
C GLY A 87 11.93 -0.61 -15.61
N ALA A 88 10.93 -1.25 -15.01
CA ALA A 88 11.18 -2.38 -14.12
C ALA A 88 11.67 -3.65 -14.84
N ARG A 89 11.25 -3.91 -16.09
CA ARG A 89 11.80 -5.00 -16.91
C ARG A 89 13.25 -4.74 -17.32
N LEU A 90 13.60 -3.47 -17.54
CA LEU A 90 14.96 -3.04 -17.86
C LEU A 90 15.86 -2.90 -16.61
N GLY A 91 15.30 -3.01 -15.41
CA GLY A 91 16.03 -2.86 -14.15
C GLY A 91 16.49 -1.43 -13.85
N VAL A 92 15.80 -0.43 -14.41
CA VAL A 92 16.21 0.97 -14.36
C VAL A 92 15.15 1.83 -13.67
N PHE A 93 15.55 2.99 -13.16
CA PHE A 93 14.63 3.96 -12.55
C PHE A 93 13.72 4.63 -13.60
N ASP A 94 12.59 5.17 -13.12
CA ASP A 94 11.60 5.87 -13.98
C ASP A 94 12.26 7.04 -14.76
N GLN A 95 13.22 7.75 -14.17
CA GLN A 95 13.95 8.85 -14.81
C GLN A 95 14.85 8.36 -15.95
N GLU A 96 15.72 7.38 -15.70
CA GLU A 96 16.59 6.81 -16.73
C GLU A 96 15.78 6.13 -17.85
N THR A 97 14.64 5.55 -17.51
CA THR A 97 13.71 5.00 -18.50
C THR A 97 13.16 6.11 -19.41
N PHE A 98 12.91 7.30 -18.86
CA PHE A 98 12.42 8.45 -19.61
C PHE A 98 13.50 9.01 -20.52
N GLU A 99 14.72 9.17 -20.01
CA GLU A 99 15.88 9.63 -20.78
C GLU A 99 16.18 8.68 -21.95
N LYS A 100 16.20 7.36 -21.70
CA LYS A 100 16.37 6.35 -22.76
C LYS A 100 15.24 6.37 -23.79
N ALA A 101 14.00 6.54 -23.35
CA ALA A 101 12.86 6.65 -24.26
C ALA A 101 12.95 7.91 -25.13
N LEU A 102 13.42 9.02 -24.56
CA LEU A 102 13.62 10.27 -25.28
C LEU A 102 14.74 10.13 -26.32
N PHE A 103 15.89 9.55 -25.95
CA PHE A 103 16.96 9.23 -26.92
C PHE A 103 16.46 8.38 -28.07
N ALA A 104 15.76 7.28 -27.79
CA ALA A 104 15.25 6.39 -28.83
C ALA A 104 14.25 7.10 -29.78
N LEU A 105 13.50 8.07 -29.28
CA LEU A 105 12.59 8.88 -30.08
C LEU A 105 13.37 9.87 -30.97
N LEU A 106 14.36 10.57 -30.41
CA LEU A 106 15.19 11.53 -31.14
C LEU A 106 16.00 10.84 -32.25
N GLU A 107 16.59 9.68 -31.96
CA GLU A 107 17.32 8.86 -32.93
C GLU A 107 16.41 8.43 -34.09
N LYS A 108 15.18 8.00 -33.78
CA LYS A 108 14.21 7.54 -34.79
C LYS A 108 13.78 8.66 -35.73
N GLU A 109 13.56 9.86 -35.19
CA GLU A 109 13.13 11.05 -35.96
C GLU A 109 14.31 11.83 -36.54
N LYS A 110 15.57 11.40 -36.28
CA LYS A 110 16.82 12.02 -36.76
C LYS A 110 17.00 13.48 -36.31
N MET A 111 16.56 13.82 -35.10
CA MET A 111 16.70 15.15 -34.50
C MET A 111 18.03 15.28 -33.73
N GLN A 112 19.11 15.49 -34.47
CA GLN A 112 20.49 15.47 -33.94
C GLN A 112 20.83 16.67 -33.04
N ASP A 113 20.16 17.79 -33.25
CA ASP A 113 20.25 19.02 -32.45
C ASP A 113 19.79 18.75 -31.01
N LEU A 114 18.57 18.24 -30.85
CA LEU A 114 17.99 17.92 -29.55
C LEU A 114 18.70 16.75 -28.86
N GLU A 115 19.26 15.82 -29.64
CA GLU A 115 20.06 14.73 -29.10
C GLU A 115 21.35 15.23 -28.44
N ALA A 116 22.01 16.22 -29.05
CA ALA A 116 23.20 16.85 -28.49
C ALA A 116 22.88 17.60 -27.19
N GLU A 117 21.79 18.38 -27.17
CA GLU A 117 21.32 19.08 -25.96
C GLU A 117 21.01 18.11 -24.82
N LEU A 118 20.32 16.99 -25.13
CA LEU A 118 19.99 15.98 -24.12
C LEU A 118 21.26 15.33 -23.52
N ARG A 119 22.28 15.07 -24.34
CA ARG A 119 23.57 14.53 -23.86
C ARG A 119 24.31 15.51 -22.96
N GLU A 120 24.18 16.82 -23.17
CA GLU A 120 24.77 17.83 -22.30
C GLU A 120 24.07 17.92 -20.95
N LEU A 121 22.75 17.72 -20.91
CA LEU A 121 21.96 17.75 -19.66
C LEU A 121 22.19 16.54 -18.74
N ILE A 122 22.61 15.41 -19.29
CA ILE A 122 22.81 14.15 -18.54
C ILE A 122 24.24 14.04 -17.98
N LYS A 123 25.18 14.89 -18.43
CA LYS A 123 26.55 14.97 -17.89
C LYS A 123 26.57 15.50 -16.46
#